data_AF-A0A3Y8PIK7-F1
#
_entry.id   AF-A0A3Y8PIK7-F1
#
_cell.length_a   1.000
_cell.length_b   1.000
_cell.length_c   1.000
_cell.angle_alpha   90.00
_cell.angle_beta   90.00
_cell.angle_gamma   90.00
#
_symmetry.space_group_name_H-M   'P 1'
#
loop_
_entity.id
_entity.type
_entity.pdbx_description
1 polymer ?
#
loop_
_entity_poly.entity_id
_entity_poly.type
_entity_poly.pdbx_seq_one_letter_code
_entity_poly.pdbx_strand_id
1 'polypeptide(L)'
;MKKYLLMGIIVSAYGISVPVFASDTATLTISGKVTAPTCSTEVVNAQLQQRCGNTIHVSTLQTPAATPMRGVTTQLYTVPGDSTRQIVVNHYD
;
A
#
# COMPACT_ATOMS: atom_id res chain seq x y z
N MET A 1 1.57 2.05 94.72
CA MET A 1 2.06 3.05 93.74
C MET A 1 1.68 2.60 92.34
N LYS A 2 0.95 3.44 91.59
CA LYS A 2 0.24 3.11 90.35
C LYS A 2 1.23 3.13 89.16
N LYS A 3 1.52 1.98 88.55
CA LYS A 3 2.40 1.89 87.36
C LYS A 3 1.55 2.03 86.11
N TYR A 4 1.67 3.18 85.43
CA TYR A 4 1.03 3.43 84.14
C TYR A 4 1.87 2.76 83.04
N LEU A 5 1.36 1.65 82.49
CA LEU A 5 1.89 1.05 81.27
C LEU A 5 1.24 1.74 80.08
N LEU A 6 1.95 2.72 79.50
CA LEU A 6 1.65 3.30 78.20
C LEU A 6 1.90 2.23 77.13
N MET A 7 0.83 1.54 76.71
CA MET A 7 0.87 0.67 75.54
C MET A 7 0.84 1.55 74.29
N GLY A 8 1.96 1.58 73.58
CA GLY A 8 2.14 2.32 72.33
C GLY A 8 1.27 1.77 71.20
N ILE A 9 0.87 2.67 70.29
CA ILE A 9 0.09 2.35 69.09
C ILE A 9 1.02 1.65 68.09
N ILE A 10 0.66 0.43 67.67
CA ILE A 10 1.35 -0.27 66.57
C ILE A 10 0.65 0.15 65.27
N VAL A 11 1.33 0.94 64.44
CA VAL A 11 0.85 1.26 63.09
C VAL A 11 1.35 0.17 62.15
N SER A 12 0.47 -0.78 61.84
CA SER A 12 0.70 -1.72 60.73
C SER A 12 0.56 -0.94 59.42
N ALA A 13 1.70 -0.59 58.81
CA ALA A 13 1.71 -0.08 57.45
C ALA A 13 1.22 -1.20 56.51
N TYR A 14 -0.05 -1.13 56.13
CA TYR A 14 -0.58 -1.91 55.01
C TYR A 14 0.16 -1.47 53.75
N GLY A 15 1.24 -2.17 53.41
CA GLY A 15 1.83 -2.13 52.09
C GLY A 15 0.84 -2.75 51.11
N ILE A 16 -0.06 -1.93 50.57
CA ILE A 16 -0.90 -2.33 49.44
C ILE A 16 0.04 -2.48 48.26
N SER A 17 0.40 -3.73 47.97
CA SER A 17 1.15 -4.11 46.78
C SER A 17 0.43 -3.55 45.55
N VAL A 18 1.22 -2.89 44.70
CA VAL A 18 0.74 -2.32 43.43
C VAL A 18 -0.03 -3.39 42.66
N PRO A 19 -1.25 -3.12 42.15
CA PRO A 19 -1.94 -4.09 41.32
C PRO A 19 -1.11 -4.32 40.05
N VAL A 20 -0.52 -5.50 39.93
CA VAL A 20 0.05 -5.98 38.66
C VAL A 20 -1.13 -6.30 37.76
N PHE A 21 -1.46 -5.35 36.88
CA PHE A 21 -2.35 -5.61 35.76
C PHE A 21 -1.59 -6.49 34.77
N ALA A 22 -1.90 -7.79 34.77
CA ALA A 22 -1.48 -8.70 33.71
C ALA A 22 -2.30 -8.36 32.45
N SER A 23 -1.76 -7.48 31.60
CA SER A 23 -2.26 -7.28 30.25
C SER A 23 -1.39 -8.14 29.33
N ASP A 24 -1.87 -9.33 28.97
CA ASP A 24 -1.20 -10.18 28.01
C ASP A 24 -1.15 -9.47 26.66
N THR A 25 0.05 -9.05 26.24
CA THR A 25 0.29 -8.48 24.91
C THR A 25 0.65 -9.61 23.95
N ALA A 26 -0.17 -9.82 22.93
CA ALA A 26 0.12 -10.78 21.87
C ALA A 26 0.78 -10.06 20.68
N THR A 27 1.90 -10.60 20.19
CA THR A 27 2.56 -10.11 18.98
C THR A 27 1.98 -10.84 17.76
N LEU A 28 1.32 -10.11 16.86
CA LEU A 28 0.85 -10.64 15.58
C LEU A 28 1.87 -10.33 14.48
N THR A 29 2.44 -11.36 13.86
CA THR A 29 3.30 -11.22 12.69
C THR A 29 2.53 -11.60 11.43
N ILE A 30 2.30 -10.61 10.54
CA ILE A 30 1.70 -10.82 9.23
C ILE A 30 2.81 -10.82 8.19
N SER A 31 3.00 -11.94 7.51
CA SER A 31 3.98 -12.10 6.44
C SER A 31 3.28 -12.36 5.11
N GLY A 32 3.69 -11.67 4.05
CA GLY A 32 3.13 -11.82 2.72
C GLY A 32 4.04 -11.21 1.65
N LYS A 33 3.79 -11.52 0.38
CA LYS A 33 4.51 -10.97 -0.76
C LYS A 33 3.68 -9.87 -1.42
N VAL A 34 4.26 -8.68 -1.59
CA VAL A 34 3.66 -7.62 -2.40
C VAL A 34 3.99 -7.90 -3.87
N THR A 35 2.96 -8.15 -4.68
CA THR A 35 3.10 -8.31 -6.13
C THR A 35 2.76 -7.00 -6.84
N ALA A 36 3.35 -6.77 -8.00
CA ALA A 36 3.02 -5.61 -8.82
C ALA A 36 1.51 -5.61 -9.17
N PRO A 37 0.84 -4.45 -9.17
CA PRO A 37 -0.57 -4.38 -9.50
C PRO A 37 -0.81 -4.74 -10.96
N THR A 38 -1.96 -5.36 -11.24
CA THR A 38 -2.43 -5.52 -12.62
C THR A 38 -2.72 -4.14 -13.22
N CYS A 39 -2.24 -3.90 -14.43
CA CYS A 39 -2.48 -2.65 -15.15
C CYS A 39 -3.66 -2.78 -16.11
N SER A 40 -4.50 -1.76 -16.16
CA SER A 40 -5.56 -1.58 -17.16
C SER A 40 -5.16 -0.48 -18.14
N THR A 41 -5.62 -0.57 -19.38
CA THR A 41 -5.33 0.42 -20.42
C THR A 41 -6.63 0.90 -21.02
N GLU A 42 -6.76 2.22 -21.14
CA GLU A 42 -7.91 2.89 -21.73
C GLU A 42 -7.44 3.99 -22.69
N VAL A 43 -8.27 4.29 -23.69
CA VAL A 43 -8.03 5.43 -24.59
C VAL A 43 -8.93 6.57 -24.13
N VAL A 44 -8.33 7.62 -23.60
CA VAL A 44 -9.03 8.81 -23.11
C VAL A 44 -8.51 10.03 -23.86
N ASN A 45 -9.40 10.79 -24.50
CA ASN A 45 -9.03 11.96 -25.31
C ASN A 45 -7.95 11.66 -26.37
N ALA A 46 -8.09 10.54 -27.09
CA ALA A 46 -7.13 10.06 -28.07
C ALA A 46 -5.70 9.79 -27.53
N GLN A 47 -5.55 9.70 -26.21
CA GLN A 47 -4.30 9.30 -25.56
C GLN A 47 -4.47 7.97 -24.85
N LEU A 48 -3.43 7.15 -24.95
CA LEU A 48 -3.38 5.86 -24.28
C LEU A 48 -2.96 6.07 -22.82
N GLN A 49 -3.87 5.81 -21.90
CA GLN A 49 -3.65 5.89 -20.47
C GLN A 49 -3.61 4.48 -19.86
N GLN A 50 -2.58 4.20 -19.09
CA GLN A 50 -2.41 2.95 -18.38
C GLN A 50 -2.50 3.20 -16.89
N ARG A 51 -3.46 2.54 -16.22
CA ARG A 51 -3.64 2.61 -14.78
C ARG A 51 -3.13 1.34 -14.12
N CYS A 52 -2.10 1.49 -13.28
CA CYS A 52 -1.51 0.41 -12.50
C CYS A 52 -1.75 0.73 -11.00
N GLY A 53 -2.78 0.12 -10.41
CA GLY A 53 -3.22 0.47 -9.05
C GLY A 53 -3.72 1.93 -8.96
N ASN A 54 -3.01 2.76 -8.19
CA ASN A 54 -3.32 4.19 -8.02
C ASN A 54 -2.50 5.12 -8.93
N THR A 55 -1.56 4.58 -9.70
CA THR A 55 -0.72 5.36 -10.62
C THR A 55 -1.31 5.33 -12.02
N ILE A 56 -1.38 6.49 -12.66
CA ILE A 56 -1.76 6.64 -14.07
C ILE A 56 -0.50 7.02 -14.86
N HIS A 57 -0.22 6.28 -15.92
CA HIS A 57 0.83 6.59 -16.87
C HIS A 57 0.23 6.91 -18.23
N VAL A 58 0.66 8.01 -18.82
CA VAL A 58 0.32 8.34 -20.20
C VAL A 58 1.42 7.79 -21.09
N SER A 59 1.05 6.92 -22.02
CA SER A 59 2.02 6.39 -22.99
C SER A 59 2.15 7.39 -24.13
N THR A 60 3.39 7.78 -24.44
CA THR A 60 3.67 8.67 -25.56
C THR A 60 3.67 7.87 -26.86
N LEU A 61 3.01 8.43 -27.88
CA LEU A 61 3.03 7.87 -29.22
C LEU A 61 4.46 7.91 -29.75
N GLN A 62 5.03 6.76 -30.11
CA GLN A 62 6.43 6.73 -30.52
C GLN A 62 6.65 6.93 -32.01
N THR A 63 5.67 6.62 -32.86
CA THR A 63 5.59 6.92 -34.32
C THR A 63 4.56 5.97 -34.95
N PRO A 64 3.99 6.28 -36.13
CA PRO A 64 3.20 5.31 -36.87
C PRO A 64 4.07 4.10 -37.23
N ALA A 65 3.56 2.91 -36.95
CA ALA A 65 4.33 1.68 -36.85
C ALA A 65 4.47 0.89 -38.15
N ALA A 66 3.84 1.35 -39.21
CA ALA A 66 3.87 0.71 -40.51
C ALA A 66 3.50 1.72 -41.57
N THR A 67 3.84 1.41 -42.81
CA THR A 67 3.25 2.08 -43.98
C THR A 67 1.73 2.00 -43.85
N PRO A 68 1.00 3.13 -43.91
CA PRO A 68 -0.45 3.10 -43.77
C PRO A 68 -1.03 2.22 -44.88
N MET A 69 -1.72 1.14 -44.48
CA MET A 69 -2.56 0.40 -45.40
C MET A 69 -3.84 1.21 -45.61
N ARG A 70 -4.42 1.13 -46.81
CA ARG A 70 -5.62 1.90 -47.13
C ARG A 70 -6.73 1.60 -46.11
N GLY A 71 -7.17 2.64 -45.38
CA GLY A 71 -8.22 2.53 -44.36
C GLY A 71 -7.77 2.05 -42.99
N VAL A 72 -6.46 1.87 -42.72
CA VAL A 72 -5.95 1.49 -41.39
C VAL A 72 -4.70 2.28 -41.01
N THR A 73 -4.75 2.96 -39.86
CA THR A 73 -3.61 3.64 -39.25
C THR A 73 -3.15 2.88 -38.00
N THR A 74 -1.94 2.32 -38.03
CA THR A 74 -1.35 1.61 -36.89
C THR A 74 -0.40 2.52 -36.10
N GLN A 75 -0.65 2.62 -34.79
CA GLN A 75 0.12 3.39 -33.83
C GLN A 75 0.77 2.47 -32.80
N LEU A 76 2.03 2.77 -32.45
CA LEU A 76 2.75 2.07 -31.38
C LEU A 76 2.99 2.99 -30.18
N TYR A 77 2.77 2.42 -28.99
CA TYR A 77 3.01 3.04 -27.71
C TYR A 77 3.95 2.15 -26.88
N THR A 78 5.04 2.70 -26.32
CA THR A 78 5.87 1.96 -25.34
C THR A 78 5.17 1.91 -24.00
N VAL A 79 5.25 0.75 -23.35
CA VAL A 79 4.78 0.58 -21.97
C VAL A 79 5.75 1.26 -21.01
N PRO A 80 5.28 2.21 -20.17
CA PRO A 80 6.11 2.86 -19.18
C PRO A 80 6.74 1.84 -18.22
N GLY A 81 8.07 1.90 -18.08
CA GLY A 81 8.84 0.99 -17.23
C GLY A 81 9.18 -0.37 -17.86
N ASP A 82 8.76 -0.63 -19.11
CA ASP A 82 9.10 -1.86 -19.83
C ASP A 82 9.34 -1.57 -21.32
N SER A 83 10.61 -1.40 -21.68
CA SER A 83 11.03 -1.13 -23.06
C SER A 83 10.88 -2.31 -24.01
N THR A 84 10.58 -3.51 -23.49
CA THR A 84 10.38 -4.71 -24.31
C THR A 84 8.92 -4.88 -24.75
N ARG A 85 7.99 -4.16 -24.11
CA ARG A 85 6.56 -4.25 -24.38
C ARG A 85 6.06 -3.02 -25.11
N GLN A 86 5.27 -3.28 -26.14
CA GLN A 86 4.61 -2.25 -26.94
C GLN A 86 3.12 -2.53 -27.03
N ILE A 87 2.33 -1.47 -27.12
CA ILE A 87 0.89 -1.53 -27.36
C ILE A 87 0.65 -1.08 -28.79
N VAL A 88 0.02 -1.97 -29.57
CA VAL A 88 -0.34 -1.74 -30.97
C VAL A 88 -1.80 -1.31 -31.03
N VAL A 89 -2.07 -0.12 -31.59
CA VAL A 89 -3.42 0.40 -31.77
C VAL A 89 -3.69 0.57 -33.26
N ASN A 90 -4.76 -0.05 -33.76
CA ASN A 90 -5.21 0.11 -35.14
C ASN A 90 -6.45 1.00 -35.16
N HIS A 91 -6.36 2.10 -35.88
CA HIS A 91 -7.50 2.94 -36.25
C HIS A 91 -7.97 2.55 -37.64
N TYR A 92 -9.27 2.34 -37.81
CA TYR A 92 -9.88 2.04 -39.10
C TYR A 92 -10.70 3.26 -39.54
N ASP A 93 -10.58 3.65 -40.82
CA ASP A 93 -11.36 4.75 -41.42
C ASP A 93 -12.82 4.34 -41.69
#